data_AF-A0A412LDK5-F1
#
_entry.id   AF-A0A412LDK5-F1
#
_cell.length_a   1.000
_cell.length_b   1.000
_cell.length_c   1.000
_cell.angle_alpha   90.00
_cell.angle_beta   90.00
_cell.angle_gamma   90.00
#
_symmetry.space_group_name_H-M   'P 1'
#
loop_
_entity.id
_entity.type
_entity.pdbx_description
1 polymer ?
#
loop_
_entity_poly.entity_id
_entity_poly.type
_entity_poly.pdbx_seq_one_letter_code
_entity_poly.pdbx_strand_id
1 'polypeptide(L)'
;MGERQKVLHVMSMLPTMNSIVVEEGRLPKTKEECLVDVDFLTANGYKIGDQIHLESGRVEEDLSESLKADTYTIVGSGSSPCYISFGRGSTQIGTGEISGFLAVMPEAFAMDVYTEAYAAVKGAEEETAFTDGYEKKVDCAEKDIEKIQELRCEARYEEVTGEAKEKLAEAKEELADGKAETAGERCESGAEDCGRRERASGWKPAVGRWTEGFKGGKRTSDYEAERTG
;
A
#
# COMPACT_ATOMS: atom_id res chain seq x y z
N MET A 1 29.54 17.04 -4.95
CA MET A 1 28.98 16.56 -6.24
C MET A 1 27.85 15.63 -5.86
N GLY A 2 26.59 16.01 -6.11
CA GLY A 2 25.45 15.19 -5.73
C GLY A 2 25.46 13.88 -6.50
N GLU A 3 25.22 12.77 -5.82
CA GLU A 3 25.03 11.47 -6.45
C GLU A 3 23.89 11.61 -7.48
N ARG A 4 24.20 11.29 -8.74
CA ARG A 4 23.20 11.33 -9.82
C ARG A 4 22.28 10.14 -9.61
N GLN A 5 21.15 10.37 -8.95
CA GLN A 5 20.07 9.38 -8.84
C GLN A 5 19.68 8.91 -10.24
N LYS A 6 19.66 7.58 -10.42
CA LYS A 6 19.26 6.91 -11.65
C LYS A 6 17.87 6.34 -11.43
N VAL A 7 17.00 6.49 -12.43
CA VAL A 7 15.67 5.91 -12.38
C VAL A 7 15.63 4.67 -13.24
N LEU A 8 15.14 3.58 -12.67
CA LEU A 8 15.05 2.28 -13.33
C LEU A 8 13.58 1.88 -13.44
N HIS A 9 13.17 1.40 -14.60
CA HIS A 9 11.86 0.77 -14.73
C HIS A 9 11.95 -0.70 -14.30
N VAL A 10 11.21 -1.09 -13.27
CA VAL A 10 11.16 -2.48 -12.80
C VAL A 10 10.00 -3.18 -13.48
N MET A 11 10.30 -4.18 -14.31
CA MET A 11 9.32 -4.96 -15.05
C MET A 11 9.36 -6.43 -14.65
N SER A 12 8.20 -7.09 -14.71
CA SER A 12 8.14 -8.54 -14.56
C SER A 12 8.56 -9.24 -15.86
N MET A 13 9.20 -10.39 -15.71
CA MET A 13 9.45 -11.25 -16.85
C MET A 13 8.16 -11.88 -17.36
N LEU A 14 7.93 -11.72 -18.66
CA LEU A 14 6.80 -12.31 -19.36
C LEU A 14 7.18 -13.68 -19.94
N PRO A 15 6.28 -14.68 -19.90
CA PRO A 15 6.59 -16.05 -20.33
C PRO A 15 6.67 -16.19 -21.85
N THR A 16 5.88 -15.40 -22.61
CA THR A 16 5.67 -15.65 -24.05
C THR A 16 5.70 -14.40 -24.94
N MET A 17 5.71 -13.20 -24.36
CA MET A 17 5.67 -11.93 -25.10
C MET A 17 6.80 -11.02 -24.62
N ASN A 18 7.30 -10.15 -25.51
CA ASN A 18 8.39 -9.22 -25.21
C ASN A 18 9.59 -9.88 -24.52
N SER A 19 9.96 -11.07 -25.00
CA SER A 19 11.02 -11.86 -24.40
C SER A 19 12.34 -11.10 -24.42
N ILE A 20 12.98 -11.06 -23.26
CA ILE A 20 14.28 -10.43 -23.08
C ILE A 20 15.34 -11.29 -23.77
N VAL A 21 16.20 -10.62 -24.53
CA VAL A 21 17.42 -11.23 -25.08
C VAL A 21 18.50 -11.06 -24.04
N VAL A 22 19.12 -12.16 -23.61
CA VAL A 22 20.23 -12.13 -22.65
C VAL A 22 21.54 -11.98 -23.42
N GLU A 23 22.29 -10.92 -23.18
CA GLU A 23 23.64 -10.77 -23.73
C GLU A 23 24.69 -11.45 -22.85
N GLU A 24 24.57 -11.33 -21.52
CA GLU A 24 25.51 -11.94 -20.58
C GLU A 24 24.79 -12.53 -19.36
N GLY A 25 25.27 -13.68 -18.87
CA GLY A 25 24.70 -14.34 -17.69
C GLY A 25 23.44 -15.14 -18.00
N ARG A 26 22.40 -14.95 -17.20
CA ARG A 26 21.13 -15.68 -17.31
C ARG A 26 19.93 -14.85 -16.86
N LEU A 27 18.75 -15.37 -17.16
CA LEU A 27 17.51 -14.86 -16.58
C LEU A 27 17.42 -15.13 -15.06
N PRO A 28 16.76 -14.24 -14.30
CA PRO A 28 16.36 -14.45 -12.90
C PRO A 28 15.61 -15.76 -12.69
N LYS A 29 15.83 -16.36 -11.52
CA LYS A 29 15.11 -17.56 -11.07
C LYS A 29 14.48 -17.41 -9.70
N THR A 30 14.95 -16.46 -8.91
CA THR A 30 14.38 -16.13 -7.59
C THR A 30 13.91 -14.69 -7.56
N LYS A 31 13.12 -14.34 -6.53
CA LYS A 31 12.54 -13.00 -6.37
C LYS A 31 13.57 -11.94 -5.95
N GLU A 32 14.77 -12.35 -5.51
CA GLU A 32 15.90 -11.48 -5.16
C GLU A 32 16.95 -11.37 -6.27
N GLU A 33 16.68 -11.94 -7.45
CA GLU A 33 17.53 -11.87 -8.62
C GLU A 33 16.94 -10.92 -9.66
N CYS A 34 17.80 -10.19 -10.37
CA CYS A 34 17.39 -9.36 -11.48
C CYS A 34 18.31 -9.54 -12.70
N LEU A 35 17.74 -9.28 -13.88
CA LEU A 35 18.50 -8.98 -15.08
C LEU A 35 18.41 -7.48 -15.33
N VAL A 36 19.54 -6.88 -15.67
CA VAL A 36 19.67 -5.42 -15.82
C VAL A 36 19.86 -5.08 -17.29
N ASP A 37 19.35 -3.92 -17.68
CA ASP A 37 19.63 -3.34 -18.99
C ASP A 37 21.15 -3.27 -19.29
N VAL A 38 21.56 -3.81 -20.43
CA VAL A 38 22.98 -3.91 -20.80
C VAL A 38 23.68 -2.55 -20.93
N ASP A 39 22.98 -1.53 -21.43
CA ASP A 39 23.53 -0.17 -21.56
C ASP A 39 23.71 0.44 -20.16
N PHE A 40 22.72 0.27 -19.28
CA PHE A 40 22.77 0.72 -17.89
C PHE A 40 23.92 0.06 -17.12
N LEU A 41 24.07 -1.26 -17.23
CA LEU A 41 25.11 -2.02 -16.55
C LEU A 41 26.50 -1.51 -16.97
N THR A 42 26.72 -1.35 -18.27
CA THR A 42 27.99 -0.87 -18.83
C THR A 42 28.28 0.59 -18.45
N ALA A 43 27.28 1.47 -18.54
CA ALA A 43 27.44 2.90 -18.28
C ALA A 43 27.73 3.23 -16.81
N ASN A 44 27.28 2.39 -15.88
CA ASN A 44 27.49 2.58 -14.43
C ASN A 44 28.57 1.67 -13.86
N GLY A 45 29.19 0.81 -14.68
CA GLY A 45 30.33 -0.04 -14.28
C GLY A 45 29.96 -1.23 -13.39
N TYR A 46 28.68 -1.62 -13.38
CA TYR A 46 28.22 -2.82 -12.68
C TYR A 46 28.67 -4.10 -13.41
N LYS A 47 28.69 -5.21 -12.67
CA LYS A 47 28.99 -6.54 -13.17
C LYS A 47 27.96 -7.55 -12.70
N ILE A 48 27.89 -8.68 -13.41
CA ILE A 48 27.13 -9.83 -12.95
C ILE A 48 27.69 -10.30 -11.60
N GLY A 49 26.81 -10.51 -10.65
CA GLY A 49 27.12 -10.83 -9.25
C GLY A 49 27.05 -9.63 -8.32
N ASP A 50 27.03 -8.40 -8.84
CA ASP A 50 26.83 -7.20 -8.01
C ASP A 50 25.38 -7.11 -7.50
N GLN A 51 25.16 -6.26 -6.51
CA GLN A 51 23.84 -5.96 -5.97
C GLN A 51 23.40 -4.55 -6.33
N ILE A 52 22.13 -4.41 -6.68
CA ILE A 52 21.44 -3.13 -6.88
C ILE A 52 20.48 -2.92 -5.73
N HIS A 53 20.60 -1.79 -5.06
CA HIS A 53 19.64 -1.30 -4.08
C HIS A 53 18.71 -0.30 -4.76
N LEU A 54 17.40 -0.50 -4.60
CA LEU A 54 16.35 0.34 -5.15
C LEU A 54 15.72 1.16 -4.03
N GLU A 55 15.30 2.36 -4.40
CA GLU A 55 14.53 3.27 -3.55
C GLU A 55 13.30 3.73 -4.34
N SER A 56 12.19 4.02 -3.66
CA SER A 56 10.95 4.49 -4.31
C SER A 56 11.12 5.81 -5.06
N GLY A 57 12.14 6.61 -4.68
CA GLY A 57 12.40 7.92 -5.25
C GLY A 57 11.36 8.98 -4.90
N ARG A 58 10.38 8.66 -4.04
CA ARG A 58 9.34 9.56 -3.52
C ARG A 58 9.36 9.51 -1.99
N VAL A 59 9.41 10.68 -1.36
CA VAL A 59 9.56 10.81 0.10
C VAL A 59 8.40 10.19 0.88
N GLU A 60 7.21 10.10 0.27
CA GLU A 60 5.98 9.63 0.91
C GLU A 60 5.60 8.18 0.56
N GLU A 61 6.36 7.50 -0.31
CA GLU A 61 6.04 6.14 -0.75
C GLU A 61 7.15 5.18 -0.29
N ASP A 62 6.77 4.12 0.40
CA ASP A 62 7.69 3.05 0.77
C ASP A 62 7.78 2.05 -0.39
N LEU A 63 9.00 1.65 -0.76
CA LEU A 63 9.22 0.68 -1.83
C LEU A 63 8.54 -0.67 -1.51
N SER A 64 8.39 -1.01 -0.23
CA SER A 64 7.76 -2.25 0.23
C SER A 64 6.29 -2.39 -0.17
N GLU A 65 5.61 -1.29 -0.51
CA GLU A 65 4.26 -1.34 -1.06
C GLU A 65 4.25 -1.86 -2.51
N SER A 66 5.35 -1.71 -3.23
CA SER A 66 5.48 -2.13 -4.64
C SER A 66 6.27 -3.43 -4.82
N LEU A 67 7.38 -3.59 -4.10
CA LEU A 67 8.33 -4.70 -4.23
C LEU A 67 8.57 -5.37 -2.88
N LYS A 68 8.70 -6.70 -2.88
CA LYS A 68 8.98 -7.49 -1.67
C LYS A 68 10.42 -7.38 -1.18
N ALA A 69 11.32 -6.89 -2.03
CA ALA A 69 12.72 -6.69 -1.73
C ALA A 69 13.17 -5.34 -2.30
N ASP A 70 14.08 -4.69 -1.60
CA ASP A 70 14.74 -3.45 -2.05
C ASP A 70 16.07 -3.74 -2.77
N THR A 71 16.62 -4.93 -2.58
CA THR A 71 17.97 -5.28 -3.01
C THR A 71 17.93 -6.53 -3.88
N TYR A 72 18.52 -6.42 -5.08
CA TYR A 72 18.53 -7.48 -6.08
C TYR A 72 19.95 -7.82 -6.50
N THR A 73 20.22 -9.11 -6.70
CA THR A 73 21.49 -9.59 -7.24
C THR A 73 21.41 -9.65 -8.76
N ILE A 74 22.36 -9.01 -9.44
CA ILE A 74 22.46 -9.01 -10.90
C ILE A 74 22.93 -10.39 -11.36
N VAL A 75 22.07 -11.16 -12.05
CA VAL A 75 22.41 -12.50 -12.57
C VAL A 75 22.56 -12.54 -14.09
N GLY A 76 22.23 -11.44 -14.76
CA GLY A 76 22.44 -11.27 -16.19
C GLY A 76 22.25 -9.84 -16.65
N SER A 77 22.65 -9.59 -17.89
CA SER A 77 22.34 -8.36 -18.62
C SER A 77 21.61 -8.69 -19.91
N GLY A 78 20.67 -7.82 -20.27
CA GLY A 78 19.72 -8.06 -21.36
C GLY A 78 19.33 -6.80 -22.12
N SER A 79 18.77 -7.01 -23.32
CA SER A 79 17.95 -6.05 -24.05
C SER A 79 16.51 -6.55 -24.16
N SER A 80 15.56 -5.61 -24.15
CA SER A 80 14.13 -5.90 -24.25
C SER A 80 13.54 -5.25 -25.50
N PRO A 81 12.69 -5.96 -26.28
CA PRO A 81 12.00 -5.38 -27.43
C PRO A 81 11.03 -4.24 -27.03
N CYS A 82 10.68 -4.11 -25.74
CA CYS A 82 9.95 -2.94 -25.24
C CYS A 82 10.75 -1.62 -25.38
N TYR A 83 12.07 -1.71 -25.59
CA TYR A 83 12.96 -0.56 -25.73
C TYR A 83 13.75 -0.64 -27.04
N ILE A 84 13.07 -0.29 -28.14
CA ILE A 84 13.67 -0.30 -29.48
C ILE A 84 14.65 0.87 -29.68
N SER A 85 14.46 1.96 -28.93
CA SER A 85 15.31 3.15 -28.99
C SER A 85 16.20 3.29 -27.76
N PHE A 86 17.26 4.10 -27.86
CA PHE A 86 18.11 4.44 -26.70
C PHE A 86 17.33 5.12 -25.57
N GLY A 87 16.24 5.84 -25.90
CA GLY A 87 15.36 6.45 -24.92
C GLY A 87 14.45 5.41 -24.28
N ARG A 88 14.42 5.35 -22.94
CA ARG A 88 13.64 4.36 -22.17
C ARG A 88 12.35 4.93 -21.58
N GLY A 89 11.99 6.14 -22.00
CA GLY A 89 10.79 6.86 -21.56
C GLY A 89 11.08 7.94 -20.53
N SER A 90 10.05 8.73 -20.24
CA SER A 90 10.07 9.78 -19.23
C SER A 90 9.42 9.32 -17.92
N THR A 91 9.85 9.90 -16.81
CA THR A 91 9.31 9.66 -15.47
C THR A 91 9.11 11.00 -14.75
N GLN A 92 8.36 11.02 -13.65
CA GLN A 92 8.27 12.19 -12.76
C GLN A 92 9.32 12.14 -11.63
N ILE A 93 10.08 11.05 -11.55
CA ILE A 93 11.07 10.79 -10.49
C ILE A 93 12.45 11.23 -10.97
N GLY A 94 13.25 11.81 -10.06
CA GLY A 94 14.64 12.17 -10.31
C GLY A 94 14.82 13.19 -11.44
N THR A 95 15.57 12.82 -12.47
CA THR A 95 15.89 13.71 -13.62
C THR A 95 14.80 13.77 -14.68
N GLY A 96 13.73 12.98 -14.52
CA GLY A 96 12.63 12.93 -15.46
C GLY A 96 12.81 11.92 -16.61
N GLU A 97 13.94 11.22 -16.65
CA GLU A 97 14.25 10.21 -17.67
C GLU A 97 14.53 8.85 -17.04
N ILE A 98 14.01 7.79 -17.69
CA ILE A 98 14.29 6.41 -17.30
C ILE A 98 15.69 6.07 -17.83
N SER A 99 16.58 5.70 -16.91
CA SER A 99 17.99 5.40 -17.19
C SER A 99 18.23 3.97 -17.67
N GLY A 100 17.28 3.06 -17.43
CA GLY A 100 17.38 1.64 -17.78
C GLY A 100 16.21 0.85 -17.20
N PHE A 101 16.24 -0.47 -17.34
CA PHE A 101 15.25 -1.35 -16.76
C PHE A 101 15.87 -2.47 -15.94
N LEU A 102 15.09 -2.98 -14.98
CA LEU A 102 15.34 -4.24 -14.28
C LEU A 102 14.21 -5.20 -14.63
N ALA A 103 14.56 -6.41 -15.06
CA ALA A 103 13.64 -7.51 -15.18
C ALA A 103 13.75 -8.40 -13.95
N VAL A 104 12.61 -8.64 -13.29
CA VAL A 104 12.51 -9.46 -12.09
C VAL A 104 11.44 -10.54 -12.26
N MET A 105 11.47 -11.52 -11.37
CA MET A 105 10.41 -12.52 -11.27
C MET A 105 9.08 -11.86 -10.85
N PRO A 106 7.91 -12.28 -11.37
CA PRO A 106 6.62 -11.74 -10.96
C PRO A 106 6.40 -11.78 -9.45
N GLU A 107 6.95 -12.79 -8.77
CA GLU A 107 6.85 -12.97 -7.33
C GLU A 107 7.60 -11.88 -6.53
N ALA A 108 8.46 -11.08 -7.17
CA ALA A 108 9.15 -9.96 -6.56
C ALA A 108 8.22 -8.77 -6.26
N PHE A 109 7.07 -8.67 -6.93
CA PHE A 109 6.10 -7.61 -6.67
C PHE A 109 5.27 -7.92 -5.42
N ALA A 110 5.01 -6.89 -4.62
CA ALA A 110 4.18 -6.93 -3.42
C ALA A 110 2.71 -6.55 -3.70
N MET A 111 2.44 -5.94 -4.86
CA MET A 111 1.10 -5.50 -5.25
C MET A 111 0.23 -6.66 -5.71
N ASP A 112 -1.04 -6.63 -5.32
CA ASP A 112 -2.08 -7.57 -5.80
C ASP A 112 -2.69 -7.14 -7.15
N VAL A 113 -2.32 -5.95 -7.64
CA VAL A 113 -2.81 -5.36 -8.89
C VAL A 113 -1.72 -5.26 -9.93
N TYR A 114 -2.09 -5.53 -11.18
CA TYR A 114 -1.21 -5.34 -12.33
C TYR A 114 -1.29 -3.89 -12.81
N THR A 115 -0.13 -3.25 -12.98
CA THR A 115 -0.02 -1.86 -13.46
C THR A 115 0.12 -1.77 -14.97
N GLU A 116 0.58 -2.83 -15.63
CA GLU A 116 0.79 -2.91 -17.07
C GLU A 116 0.24 -4.23 -17.64
N ALA A 117 -0.25 -4.18 -18.89
CA ALA A 117 -0.70 -5.36 -19.63
C ALA A 117 -0.28 -5.27 -21.10
N TYR A 118 0.12 -6.40 -21.66
CA TYR A 118 0.44 -6.52 -23.09
C TYR A 118 -0.54 -7.49 -23.75
N ALA A 119 -1.05 -7.12 -24.93
CA ALA A 119 -2.04 -7.90 -25.67
C ALA A 119 -1.60 -8.12 -27.11
N ALA A 120 -1.70 -9.36 -27.59
CA ALA A 120 -1.53 -9.68 -29.00
C ALA A 120 -2.89 -9.63 -29.70
N VAL A 121 -3.00 -8.77 -30.71
CA VAL A 121 -4.21 -8.68 -31.54
C VAL A 121 -4.11 -9.72 -32.66
N LYS A 122 -5.10 -10.62 -32.72
CA LYS A 122 -5.14 -11.68 -33.73
C LYS A 122 -5.10 -11.09 -35.14
N GLY A 123 -4.17 -11.58 -35.97
CA GLY A 123 -3.99 -11.14 -37.35
C GLY A 123 -3.29 -9.79 -37.50
N ALA A 124 -2.91 -9.10 -36.42
CA ALA A 124 -2.08 -7.91 -36.51
C ALA A 124 -0.62 -8.26 -36.88
N GLU A 125 -0.16 -9.46 -36.53
CA GLU A 125 1.17 -9.98 -36.89
C GLU A 125 1.40 -10.14 -38.41
N GLU A 126 0.33 -10.25 -39.19
CA GLU A 126 0.39 -10.40 -40.65
C GLU A 126 0.53 -9.04 -41.37
N GLU A 127 0.31 -7.94 -40.65
CA GLU A 127 0.42 -6.58 -41.19
C GLU A 127 1.78 -5.98 -40.85
N THR A 128 2.25 -5.05 -41.68
CA THR A 128 3.44 -4.27 -41.32
C THR A 128 3.07 -3.23 -40.26
N ALA A 129 3.91 -3.09 -39.24
CA ALA A 129 3.73 -2.06 -38.20
C ALA A 129 3.60 -0.66 -38.82
N PHE A 130 2.78 0.21 -38.22
CA PHE A 130 2.51 1.58 -38.68
C PHE A 130 1.84 1.68 -40.05
N THR A 131 1.09 0.66 -40.46
CA THR A 131 0.23 0.72 -41.64
C THR A 131 -1.24 0.84 -41.25
N ASP A 132 -2.06 1.44 -42.11
CA ASP A 132 -3.51 1.54 -41.91
C ASP A 132 -4.19 0.18 -41.63
N GLY A 133 -3.67 -0.90 -42.21
CA GLY A 133 -4.18 -2.27 -42.00
C GLY A 133 -3.95 -2.76 -40.57
N TYR A 134 -2.75 -2.48 -40.03
CA TYR A 134 -2.39 -2.75 -38.65
C TYR A 134 -3.21 -1.87 -37.68
N GLU A 135 -3.23 -0.56 -37.90
CA GLU A 135 -3.91 0.41 -37.03
C GLU A 135 -5.40 0.07 -36.88
N LYS A 136 -6.09 -0.25 -37.98
CA LYS A 136 -7.51 -0.66 -37.90
C LYS A 136 -7.74 -1.89 -37.03
N LYS A 137 -6.86 -2.89 -37.10
CA LYS A 137 -6.99 -4.12 -36.30
C LYS A 137 -6.77 -3.82 -34.81
N VAL A 138 -5.77 -2.99 -34.50
CA VAL A 138 -5.49 -2.54 -33.13
C VAL A 138 -6.64 -1.70 -32.57
N ASP A 139 -7.11 -0.70 -33.31
CA ASP A 139 -8.23 0.16 -32.92
C ASP A 139 -9.52 -0.63 -32.62
N CYS A 140 -9.78 -1.68 -33.42
CA CYS A 140 -10.91 -2.57 -33.17
C CYS A 140 -10.77 -3.31 -31.84
N ALA A 141 -9.58 -3.85 -31.55
CA ALA A 141 -9.32 -4.53 -30.29
C ALA A 141 -9.36 -3.57 -29.10
N GLU A 142 -8.83 -2.36 -29.25
CA GLU A 142 -8.86 -1.31 -28.22
C GLU A 142 -10.30 -0.97 -27.84
N LYS A 143 -11.17 -0.71 -28.83
CA LYS A 143 -12.59 -0.44 -28.58
C LYS A 143 -13.33 -1.59 -27.89
N ASP A 144 -12.95 -2.82 -28.18
CA ASP A 144 -13.54 -3.98 -27.50
C ASP A 144 -13.06 -4.09 -26.05
N ILE A 145 -11.82 -3.73 -25.76
CA ILE A 145 -11.29 -3.62 -24.40
C ILE A 145 -11.97 -2.47 -23.64
N GLU A 146 -12.16 -1.31 -24.26
CA GLU A 146 -12.86 -0.16 -23.65
C GLU A 146 -14.29 -0.51 -23.23
N LYS A 147 -15.02 -1.33 -24.00
CA LYS A 147 -16.37 -1.79 -23.60
C LYS A 147 -16.38 -2.63 -22.33
N ILE A 148 -15.27 -3.31 -22.01
CA ILE A 148 -15.14 -4.12 -20.80
C ILE A 148 -14.90 -3.21 -19.58
N GLN A 149 -14.46 -1.97 -19.79
CA GLN A 149 -14.14 -1.03 -18.72
C GLN A 149 -15.33 -0.81 -17.77
N GLU A 150 -16.53 -0.58 -18.29
CA GLU A 150 -17.72 -0.31 -17.46
C GLU A 150 -18.03 -1.51 -16.54
N LEU A 151 -17.99 -2.72 -17.08
CA LEU A 151 -18.22 -3.96 -16.32
C LEU A 151 -17.15 -4.19 -15.26
N ARG A 152 -15.88 -3.89 -15.58
CA ARG A 152 -14.76 -4.00 -14.63
C ARG A 152 -14.83 -2.94 -13.53
N CYS A 153 -15.26 -1.73 -13.84
CA CYS A 153 -15.47 -0.67 -12.86
C CYS A 153 -16.55 -1.05 -11.86
N GLU A 154 -17.68 -1.61 -12.32
CA GLU A 154 -18.76 -2.08 -11.45
C GLU A 154 -18.29 -3.24 -10.57
N ALA A 155 -17.65 -4.26 -11.15
CA ALA A 155 -17.12 -5.39 -10.38
C ALA A 155 -16.08 -4.95 -9.32
N ARG A 156 -15.20 -4.01 -9.65
CA ARG A 156 -14.21 -3.46 -8.69
C ARG A 156 -14.90 -2.67 -7.59
N TYR A 157 -15.94 -1.90 -7.90
CA TYR A 157 -16.72 -1.18 -6.91
C TYR A 157 -17.40 -2.15 -5.94
N GLU A 158 -17.97 -3.25 -6.43
CA GLU A 158 -18.57 -4.28 -5.58
C GLU A 158 -17.54 -4.98 -4.69
N GLU A 159 -16.35 -5.33 -5.23
CA GLU A 159 -15.26 -5.94 -4.46
C GLU A 159 -14.80 -5.02 -3.31
N VAL A 160 -14.49 -3.75 -3.61
CA VAL A 160 -14.02 -2.78 -2.60
C VAL A 160 -15.10 -2.49 -1.57
N THR A 161 -16.37 -2.34 -1.99
CA THR A 161 -17.47 -2.09 -1.04
C THR A 161 -17.85 -3.34 -0.23
N GLY A 162 -17.65 -4.54 -0.78
CA GLY A 162 -17.78 -5.81 -0.10
C GLY A 162 -16.75 -5.96 1.02
N GLU A 163 -15.46 -5.83 0.69
CA GLU A 163 -14.36 -5.88 1.66
C GLU A 163 -14.53 -4.84 2.77
N ALA A 164 -14.95 -3.61 2.41
CA ALA A 164 -15.19 -2.55 3.39
C ALA A 164 -16.35 -2.89 4.35
N LYS A 165 -17.40 -3.54 3.84
CA LYS A 165 -18.54 -4.00 4.67
C LYS A 165 -18.16 -5.15 5.58
N GLU A 166 -17.33 -6.08 5.11
CA GLU A 166 -16.83 -7.21 5.89
C GLU A 166 -15.93 -6.72 7.04
N LYS A 167 -14.94 -5.86 6.75
CA LYS A 167 -14.11 -5.21 7.77
C LYS A 167 -14.93 -4.40 8.79
N LEU A 168 -16.00 -3.75 8.34
CA LEU A 168 -16.94 -3.05 9.22
C LEU A 168 -17.77 -4.00 10.09
N ALA A 169 -18.07 -5.21 9.61
CA ALA A 169 -18.78 -6.23 10.38
C ALA A 169 -17.85 -6.85 11.43
N GLU A 170 -16.64 -7.25 11.03
CA GLU A 170 -15.59 -7.75 11.94
C GLU A 170 -15.27 -6.72 13.03
N ALA A 171 -15.03 -5.46 12.67
CA ALA A 171 -14.76 -4.40 13.65
C ALA A 171 -15.95 -4.16 14.61
N LYS A 172 -17.19 -4.39 14.16
CA LYS A 172 -18.38 -4.30 15.02
C LYS A 172 -18.50 -5.50 15.95
N GLU A 173 -18.13 -6.70 15.49
CA GLU A 173 -18.11 -7.93 16.27
C GLU A 173 -17.01 -7.87 17.34
N GLU A 174 -15.78 -7.47 17.00
CA GLU A 174 -14.70 -7.27 17.98
C GLU A 174 -15.06 -6.18 19.02
N LEU A 175 -15.73 -5.10 18.60
CA LEU A 175 -16.22 -4.09 19.54
C LEU A 175 -17.35 -4.62 20.43
N ALA A 176 -18.17 -5.55 19.94
CA ALA A 176 -19.23 -6.16 20.73
C ALA A 176 -18.64 -7.16 21.75
N ASP A 177 -17.69 -7.99 21.32
CA ASP A 177 -16.98 -8.96 22.16
C ASP A 177 -16.11 -8.24 23.21
N GLY A 178 -15.34 -7.23 22.82
CA GLY A 178 -14.56 -6.43 23.76
C GLY A 178 -15.44 -5.70 24.78
N LYS A 179 -16.64 -5.23 24.39
CA LYS A 179 -17.62 -4.68 25.35
C LYS A 179 -18.21 -5.74 26.27
N ALA A 180 -18.41 -6.96 25.79
CA ALA A 180 -18.91 -8.08 26.59
C ALA A 180 -17.85 -8.54 27.62
N GLU A 181 -16.58 -8.62 27.24
CA GLU A 181 -15.47 -8.94 28.16
C GLU A 181 -15.29 -7.84 29.22
N THR A 182 -15.27 -6.56 28.81
CA THR A 182 -15.14 -5.44 29.76
C THR A 182 -16.36 -5.30 30.69
N ALA A 183 -17.53 -5.76 30.25
CA ALA A 183 -18.73 -5.83 31.09
C ALA A 183 -18.69 -7.03 32.05
N GLY A 184 -18.18 -8.18 31.59
CA GLY A 184 -17.91 -9.37 32.40
C GLY A 184 -16.91 -9.10 33.52
N GLU A 185 -15.75 -8.49 33.21
CA GLU A 185 -14.75 -8.10 34.21
C GLU A 185 -15.28 -7.07 35.20
N ARG A 186 -16.16 -6.14 34.77
CA ARG A 186 -16.86 -5.20 35.68
C ARG A 186 -17.88 -5.89 36.57
N CYS A 187 -18.52 -6.96 36.09
CA CYS A 187 -19.44 -7.75 36.88
C CYS A 187 -18.72 -8.66 37.88
N GLU A 188 -17.57 -9.25 37.50
CA GLU A 188 -16.74 -10.03 38.43
C GLU A 188 -16.08 -9.15 39.50
N SER A 189 -15.48 -8.02 39.12
CA SER A 189 -14.90 -7.06 40.08
C SER A 189 -15.96 -6.37 40.95
N GLY A 190 -17.17 -6.14 40.42
CA GLY A 190 -18.31 -5.63 41.18
C GLY A 190 -18.93 -6.66 42.14
N ALA A 191 -18.90 -7.95 41.79
CA ALA A 191 -19.38 -9.02 42.66
C ALA A 191 -18.46 -9.26 43.87
N GLU A 192 -17.14 -9.12 43.70
CA GLU A 192 -16.18 -9.16 44.82
C GLU A 192 -16.35 -7.97 45.77
N ASP A 193 -16.72 -6.78 45.28
CA ASP A 193 -16.97 -5.59 46.11
C ASP A 193 -18.32 -5.67 46.86
N CYS A 194 -19.37 -6.20 46.21
CA CYS A 194 -20.68 -6.42 46.84
C CYS A 194 -20.62 -7.47 47.96
N GLY A 195 -19.82 -8.54 47.83
CA GLY A 195 -19.62 -9.53 48.89
C GLY A 195 -18.80 -9.02 50.09
N ARG A 196 -18.04 -7.93 49.92
CA ARG A 196 -17.22 -7.32 50.99
C ARG A 196 -17.97 -6.24 51.77
N ARG A 197 -18.94 -5.58 51.14
CA ARG A 197 -19.70 -4.46 51.73
C ARG A 197 -20.75 -4.88 52.75
N GLU A 198 -21.24 -6.12 52.73
CA GLU A 198 -22.18 -6.62 53.75
C GLU A 198 -21.52 -6.99 55.09
N ARG A 199 -20.18 -7.06 55.17
CA ARG A 199 -19.46 -7.36 56.43
C ARG A 199 -18.76 -6.15 57.07
N ALA A 200 -18.82 -4.97 56.47
CA ALA A 200 -18.16 -3.79 56.99
C ALA A 200 -19.14 -2.61 57.17
N SER A 201 -19.45 -2.33 58.44
CA SER A 201 -20.00 -1.09 59.01
C SER A 201 -21.53 -0.88 58.90
N GLY A 202 -22.33 -0.98 59.97
CA GLY A 202 -21.99 -1.17 61.38
C GLY A 202 -21.16 -0.02 61.97
N TRP A 203 -21.46 1.23 61.64
CA TRP A 203 -20.66 2.38 62.08
C TRP A 203 -21.25 3.08 63.31
N LYS A 204 -20.41 3.34 64.31
CA LYS A 204 -20.54 4.49 65.23
C LYS A 204 -19.24 5.32 65.21
N PRO A 205 -19.30 6.66 65.24
CA PRO A 205 -18.16 7.54 64.99
C PRO A 205 -17.60 8.19 66.26
N ALA A 206 -16.32 8.60 66.22
CA ALA A 206 -15.68 9.62 67.08
C ALA A 206 -14.30 9.92 66.46
N VAL A 207 -13.90 11.12 66.02
CA VAL A 207 -13.47 12.36 66.70
C VAL A 207 -12.68 13.10 65.59
N GLY A 208 -12.54 14.41 65.42
CA GLY A 208 -12.80 15.64 66.17
C GLY A 208 -11.93 16.71 65.47
N ARG A 209 -12.53 17.82 65.02
CA ARG A 209 -12.50 19.15 65.64
C ARG A 209 -11.14 19.86 65.58
N TRP A 210 -11.12 20.99 64.87
CA TRP A 210 -10.36 22.20 65.27
C TRP A 210 -11.30 23.41 65.20
N THR A 211 -11.37 24.13 66.32
CA THR A 211 -12.05 25.41 66.57
C THR A 211 -11.10 26.57 66.16
N GLU A 212 -11.42 27.87 66.07
CA GLU A 212 -12.48 28.70 66.63
C GLU A 212 -12.38 30.14 66.04
N GLY A 213 -13.51 30.87 66.08
CA GLY A 213 -13.56 32.35 66.20
C GLY A 213 -13.72 33.14 64.88
N PHE A 214 -14.63 34.11 64.72
CA PHE A 214 -15.64 34.69 65.59
C PHE A 214 -16.56 35.60 64.75
N LYS A 215 -17.87 35.49 64.98
CA LYS A 215 -18.97 36.48 64.87
C LYS A 215 -19.28 37.28 63.59
N GLY A 216 -20.58 37.18 63.26
CA GLY A 216 -21.41 38.23 62.67
C GLY A 216 -21.95 37.81 61.30
N GLY A 217 -23.21 37.52 61.05
CA GLY A 217 -24.43 37.78 61.80
C GLY A 217 -25.46 38.35 60.82
N LYS A 218 -26.52 37.57 60.54
CA LYS A 218 -27.80 37.96 59.91
C LYS A 218 -27.69 38.36 58.43
N ARG A 219 -28.67 38.15 57.55
CA ARG A 219 -29.95 37.41 57.45
C ARG A 219 -30.46 37.85 56.08
N THR A 220 -31.18 36.96 55.37
CA THR A 220 -32.32 37.24 54.46
C THR A 220 -32.06 38.19 53.29
N SER A 221 -32.56 38.00 52.09
CA SER A 221 -33.64 37.17 51.55
C SER A 221 -33.57 37.34 50.03
N ASP A 222 -33.95 36.29 49.32
CA ASP A 222 -34.82 36.32 48.14
C ASP A 222 -34.62 37.43 47.09
N TYR A 223 -34.30 37.02 45.87
CA TYR A 223 -35.15 37.37 44.72
C TYR A 223 -34.86 36.47 43.51
N GLU A 224 -35.90 35.81 43.02
CA GLU A 224 -35.98 35.16 41.71
C GLU A 224 -35.85 36.19 40.58
N ALA A 225 -35.31 35.78 39.43
CA ALA A 225 -35.81 36.20 38.10
C ALA A 225 -35.12 35.40 36.99
N GLU A 226 -35.83 34.37 36.53
CA GLU A 226 -36.18 34.04 35.14
C GLU A 226 -35.44 34.67 33.92
N ARG A 227 -35.49 33.85 32.84
CA ARG A 227 -35.43 34.12 31.37
C ARG A 227 -34.05 34.22 30.72
N THR A 228 -33.70 33.24 29.87
CA THR A 228 -33.99 33.13 28.42
C THR A 228 -33.56 34.34 27.59
N GLY A 229 -32.67 34.04 26.67
CA GLY A 229 -32.19 34.83 25.54
C GLY A 229 -31.21 33.97 24.78
#